data_AF-A0A973H3K9-F1
#
_entry.id   AF-A0A973H3K9-F1
#
_cell.length_a   1.000
_cell.length_b   1.000
_cell.length_c   1.000
_cell.angle_alpha   90.00
_cell.angle_beta   90.00
_cell.angle_gamma   90.00
#
_symmetry.space_group_name_H-M   'P 1'
#
loop_
_entity.id
_entity.type
_entity.pdbx_description
1 polymer ?
#
loop_
_entity_poly.entity_id
_entity_poly.type
_entity_poly.pdbx_seq_one_letter_code
_entity_poly.pdbx_strand_id
1 'polypeptide(L)'
;RAAPAAAVVGGPDGEDRVELHSLGTGRRPRAALAVGTAAALGTAERYAVHSAIALLTLTTERSRSLYAAEQRIGAAVLRMLLAGEPDHARAVAGDLYGALLDAPFRVIVAEVESTVRGAVDGAADGDPLGALTEAVESAAARAGEAVLVVPEGERLVVLAVDGGAAVGACGEYTAVLEAARAGEQTEAAELVVGVSAPAGPIAAGVAYKQAEQALSVARRRGRLWVEHEQLAAGSVVPLLADDAVKAFADGLLRPLYEHDATGRGDLVASLRAWLSRHGQWDAAAADLGVHRHTLRYRMRRVEEILGRSLDDPDVRMELWLALKATASE
;
A
#
# COMPACT_ATOMS: atom_id res chain seq x y z
N ARG A 1 30.48 17.44 -11.94
CA ARG A 1 30.53 18.75 -12.62
C ARG A 1 29.17 19.42 -12.46
N ALA A 2 29.10 20.73 -12.18
CA ALA A 2 27.83 21.45 -12.29
C ALA A 2 27.33 21.32 -13.74
N ALA A 3 26.03 21.15 -13.94
CA ALA A 3 25.46 21.15 -15.29
C ALA A 3 25.73 22.51 -15.95
N PRO A 4 26.04 22.55 -17.26
CA PRO A 4 26.22 23.82 -17.95
C PRO A 4 24.91 24.64 -17.88
N ALA A 5 25.03 25.94 -17.61
CA ALA A 5 23.88 26.85 -17.48
C ALA A 5 23.05 26.95 -18.78
N ALA A 6 23.70 26.69 -19.92
CA ALA A 6 23.05 26.56 -21.21
C ALA A 6 23.76 25.52 -22.09
N ALA A 7 23.00 24.87 -22.97
CA ALA A 7 23.49 24.02 -24.05
C ALA A 7 22.81 24.41 -25.37
N VAL A 8 23.50 24.22 -26.49
CA VAL A 8 22.99 24.60 -27.81
C VAL A 8 23.09 23.40 -28.73
N VAL A 9 22.00 23.07 -29.40
CA VAL A 9 21.93 22.03 -30.43
C VAL A 9 21.45 22.69 -31.72
N GLY A 10 22.10 22.41 -32.85
CA GLY A 10 21.72 22.96 -34.15
C GLY A 10 21.94 21.97 -35.29
N GLY A 11 21.14 22.10 -36.35
CA GLY A 11 21.28 21.31 -37.58
C GLY A 11 22.55 21.67 -38.37
N PRO A 12 23.05 20.78 -39.25
CA PRO A 12 24.31 20.96 -39.98
C PRO A 12 24.36 22.22 -40.86
N ASP A 13 23.19 22.68 -41.33
CA ASP A 13 23.06 23.85 -42.20
C ASP A 13 22.75 25.16 -41.45
N GLY A 14 22.63 25.12 -40.12
CA GLY A 14 22.42 26.30 -39.28
C GLY A 14 21.01 26.90 -39.30
N GLU A 15 20.07 26.28 -40.02
CA GLU A 15 18.70 26.78 -40.22
C GLU A 15 17.74 26.48 -39.05
N ASP A 16 18.10 25.55 -38.16
CA ASP A 16 17.33 25.24 -36.94
C ASP A 16 18.26 25.10 -35.73
N ARG A 17 17.99 25.89 -34.69
CA ARG A 17 18.80 25.96 -33.48
C ARG A 17 17.92 25.93 -32.23
N VAL A 18 18.24 25.05 -31.30
CA VAL A 18 17.62 24.93 -29.97
C VAL A 18 18.64 25.31 -28.91
N GLU A 19 18.34 26.35 -28.12
CA GLU A 19 19.08 26.68 -26.90
C GLU A 19 18.33 26.13 -25.68
N LEU A 20 19.00 25.29 -24.89
CA LEU A 20 18.51 24.74 -23.63
C LEU A 20 19.12 25.52 -22.47
N HIS A 21 18.29 26.09 -21.62
CA HIS A 21 18.71 26.86 -20.45
C HIS A 21 18.23 26.20 -19.16
N SER A 22 19.12 25.99 -18.20
CA SER A 22 18.76 25.42 -16.91
C SER A 22 17.94 26.41 -16.07
N LEU A 23 16.82 25.96 -15.50
CA LEU A 23 16.03 26.74 -14.55
C LEU A 23 16.28 26.24 -13.12
N GLY A 24 16.56 27.17 -12.20
CA GLY A 24 16.75 26.88 -10.78
C GLY A 24 18.01 27.52 -10.18
N THR A 25 18.04 27.61 -8.85
CA THR A 25 19.14 28.26 -8.11
C THR A 25 20.19 27.29 -7.57
N GLY A 26 19.96 25.97 -7.71
CA GLY A 26 20.80 24.91 -7.16
C GLY A 26 21.86 24.34 -8.13
N ARG A 27 22.77 23.51 -7.59
CA ARG A 27 23.85 22.83 -8.36
C ARG A 27 23.38 21.79 -9.39
N ARG A 28 22.11 21.35 -9.34
CA ARG A 28 21.48 20.43 -10.29
C ARG A 28 20.22 21.10 -10.87
N PRO A 29 20.16 21.38 -12.18
CA PRO A 29 18.93 21.84 -12.84
C PRO A 29 17.83 20.81 -12.65
N ARG A 30 16.61 21.25 -12.31
CA ARG A 30 15.43 20.37 -12.22
C ARG A 30 14.35 20.69 -13.25
N ALA A 31 14.50 21.78 -13.99
CA ALA A 31 13.71 22.13 -15.17
C ALA A 31 14.62 22.81 -16.21
N ALA A 32 14.20 22.82 -17.47
CA ALA A 32 14.92 23.47 -18.55
C ALA A 32 13.96 24.25 -19.45
N LEU A 33 14.40 25.42 -19.92
CA LEU A 33 13.74 26.18 -20.98
C LEU A 33 14.39 25.81 -22.31
N ALA A 34 13.62 25.26 -23.25
CA ALA A 34 14.06 25.03 -24.62
C ALA A 34 13.55 26.16 -25.53
N VAL A 35 14.47 26.86 -26.20
CA VAL A 35 14.15 27.96 -27.13
C VAL A 35 14.58 27.55 -28.54
N GLY A 36 13.60 27.30 -29.41
CA GLY A 36 13.82 27.00 -30.83
C GLY A 36 13.83 28.28 -31.67
N THR A 37 14.82 28.41 -32.56
CA THR A 37 15.00 29.58 -33.43
C THR A 37 15.54 29.17 -34.79
N ALA A 38 15.13 29.89 -35.84
CA ALA A 38 15.60 29.66 -37.21
C ALA A 38 16.99 30.28 -37.50
N ALA A 39 17.52 31.09 -36.58
CA ALA A 39 18.82 31.75 -36.69
C ALA A 39 19.40 32.05 -35.31
N ALA A 40 20.67 32.44 -35.24
CA ALA A 40 21.31 32.80 -33.98
C ALA A 40 20.66 34.05 -33.35
N LEU A 41 20.28 33.95 -32.07
CA LEU A 41 19.67 35.04 -31.32
C LEU A 41 20.50 36.33 -31.39
N GLY A 42 19.87 37.42 -31.78
CA GLY A 42 20.40 38.78 -31.69
C GLY A 42 20.48 39.27 -30.24
N THR A 43 21.01 40.48 -30.04
CA THR A 43 21.20 41.05 -28.69
C THR A 43 19.88 41.25 -27.95
N ALA A 44 18.84 41.78 -28.62
CA ALA A 44 17.53 42.00 -28.00
C ALA A 44 16.85 40.68 -27.60
N GLU A 45 16.95 39.65 -28.46
CA GLU A 45 16.34 38.34 -28.21
C GLU A 45 17.05 37.62 -27.07
N ARG A 46 18.39 37.73 -26.98
CA ARG A 46 19.16 37.25 -25.81
C ARG A 46 18.75 37.94 -24.52
N TYR A 47 18.46 39.24 -24.53
CA TYR A 47 17.94 39.92 -23.34
C TYR A 47 16.57 39.38 -22.94
N ALA A 48 15.67 39.17 -23.91
CA ALA A 48 14.35 38.60 -23.65
C ALA A 48 14.45 37.17 -23.06
N VAL A 49 15.33 36.32 -23.60
CA VAL A 49 15.58 34.97 -23.08
C VAL A 49 16.15 35.01 -21.66
N HIS A 50 17.12 35.88 -21.36
CA HIS A 50 17.65 36.03 -20.00
C HIS A 50 16.60 36.52 -19.00
N SER A 51 15.77 37.49 -19.39
CA SER A 51 14.65 37.95 -18.57
C SER A 51 13.64 36.83 -18.31
N ALA A 52 13.32 36.02 -19.33
CA ALA A 52 12.44 34.86 -19.19
C ALA A 52 13.03 33.82 -18.25
N ILE A 53 14.32 33.48 -18.38
CA ILE A 53 15.01 32.54 -17.47
C ILE A 53 14.96 33.02 -16.03
N ALA A 54 15.21 34.32 -15.77
CA ALA A 54 15.18 34.88 -14.43
C ALA A 54 13.77 34.81 -13.82
N LEU A 55 12.74 35.19 -14.58
CA LEU A 55 11.35 35.13 -14.14
C LEU A 55 10.89 33.70 -13.92
N LEU A 56 11.14 32.79 -14.86
CA LEU A 56 10.79 31.37 -14.75
C LEU A 56 11.52 30.70 -13.58
N THR A 57 12.78 31.05 -13.35
CA THR A 57 13.52 30.55 -12.18
C THR A 57 12.87 31.05 -10.89
N LEU A 58 12.55 32.34 -10.79
CA LEU A 58 11.90 32.91 -9.61
C LEU A 58 10.51 32.32 -9.35
N THR A 59 9.67 32.18 -10.38
CA THR A 59 8.34 31.60 -10.25
C THR A 59 8.42 30.14 -9.85
N THR A 60 9.35 29.37 -10.44
CA THR A 60 9.55 27.95 -10.10
C THR A 60 10.02 27.79 -8.65
N GLU A 61 10.97 28.62 -8.18
CA GLU A 61 11.42 28.58 -6.77
C GLU A 61 10.32 29.02 -5.80
N ARG A 62 9.52 30.04 -6.16
CA ARG A 62 8.38 30.49 -5.34
C ARG A 62 7.32 29.40 -5.22
N SER A 63 6.93 28.79 -6.33
CA SER A 63 5.98 27.67 -6.35
C SER A 63 6.50 26.49 -5.53
N ARG A 64 7.80 26.21 -5.60
CA ARG A 64 8.42 25.14 -4.81
C ARG A 64 8.43 25.44 -3.31
N SER A 65 8.77 26.66 -2.91
CA SER A 65 8.77 27.08 -1.51
C SER A 65 7.35 27.00 -0.91
N LEU A 66 6.36 27.41 -1.70
CA LEU A 66 4.95 27.29 -1.35
C LEU A 66 4.54 25.82 -1.18
N TYR A 67 4.79 24.97 -2.18
CA TYR A 67 4.48 23.55 -2.13
C TYR A 67 5.16 22.85 -0.95
N ALA A 68 6.44 23.17 -0.67
CA ALA A 68 7.16 22.64 0.48
C ALA A 68 6.62 23.17 1.83
N ALA A 69 6.01 24.36 1.86
CA ALA A 69 5.30 24.86 3.04
C ALA A 69 3.96 24.15 3.23
N GLU A 70 3.18 23.99 2.16
CA GLU A 70 1.92 23.26 2.16
C GLU A 70 2.11 21.80 2.60
N GLN A 71 3.14 21.13 2.08
CA GLN A 71 3.50 19.77 2.50
C GLN A 71 3.88 19.68 3.99
N ARG A 72 4.59 20.69 4.52
CA ARG A 72 4.91 20.74 5.96
C ARG A 72 3.66 20.96 6.82
N ILE A 73 2.72 21.77 6.34
CA ILE A 73 1.42 21.97 7.00
C ILE A 73 0.62 20.67 6.97
N GLY A 74 0.54 20.01 5.81
CA GLY A 74 -0.14 18.73 5.65
C GLY A 74 0.42 17.65 6.59
N ALA A 75 1.75 17.53 6.67
CA ALA A 75 2.40 16.61 7.61
C ALA A 75 2.13 16.97 9.08
N ALA A 76 2.01 18.25 9.43
CA ALA A 76 1.65 18.67 10.78
C ALA A 76 0.18 18.34 11.11
N VAL A 77 -0.73 18.57 10.17
CA VAL A 77 -2.15 18.20 10.26
C VAL A 77 -2.30 16.70 10.47
N LEU A 78 -1.62 15.88 9.67
CA LEU A 78 -1.62 14.43 9.85
C LEU A 78 -1.15 14.05 11.27
N ARG A 79 -0.03 14.59 11.74
CA ARG A 79 0.46 14.32 13.10
C ARG A 79 -0.55 14.71 14.20
N MET A 80 -1.22 15.85 14.08
CA MET A 80 -2.27 16.28 15.02
C MET A 80 -3.45 15.30 15.01
N LEU A 81 -3.92 14.89 13.84
CA LEU A 81 -5.00 13.91 13.69
C LEU A 81 -4.61 12.55 14.32
N LEU A 82 -3.39 12.08 14.07
CA LEU A 82 -2.88 10.83 14.65
C LEU A 82 -2.69 10.92 16.17
N ALA A 83 -2.42 12.11 16.70
CA ALA A 83 -2.35 12.39 18.14
C ALA A 83 -3.74 12.52 18.80
N GLY A 84 -4.83 12.46 18.04
CA GLY A 84 -6.19 12.63 18.55
C GLY A 84 -6.57 14.10 18.79
N GLU A 85 -5.95 15.03 18.07
CA GLU A 85 -6.16 16.48 18.19
C GLU A 85 -6.85 17.10 16.94
N PRO A 86 -8.06 16.66 16.57
CA PRO A 86 -8.71 17.12 15.34
C PRO A 86 -9.10 18.60 15.36
N ASP A 87 -9.39 19.17 16.54
CA ASP A 87 -9.70 20.60 16.67
C ASP A 87 -8.48 21.47 16.37
N HIS A 88 -7.27 21.04 16.78
CA HIS A 88 -6.03 21.73 16.44
C HIS A 88 -5.72 21.63 14.95
N ALA A 89 -5.89 20.44 14.36
CA ALA A 89 -5.76 20.23 12.92
C ALA A 89 -6.69 21.17 12.13
N ARG A 90 -7.96 21.28 12.56
CA ARG A 90 -8.96 22.18 12.00
C ARG A 90 -8.59 23.66 12.16
N ALA A 91 -8.12 24.06 13.33
CA ALA A 91 -7.71 25.45 13.58
C ALA A 91 -6.52 25.87 12.70
N VAL A 92 -5.60 24.95 12.41
CA VAL A 92 -4.39 25.23 11.61
C VAL A 92 -4.67 25.21 10.10
N ALA A 93 -5.52 24.29 9.63
CA ALA A 93 -5.65 24.02 8.20
C ALA A 93 -7.10 23.89 7.71
N GLY A 94 -8.07 24.41 8.46
CA GLY A 94 -9.49 24.40 8.08
C GLY A 94 -9.78 25.08 6.74
N ASP A 95 -9.06 26.14 6.39
CA ASP A 95 -9.21 26.82 5.10
C ASP A 95 -8.69 25.97 3.92
N LEU A 96 -7.75 25.05 4.17
CA LEU A 96 -7.15 24.18 3.16
C LEU A 96 -7.90 22.85 3.04
N TYR A 97 -8.29 22.27 4.17
CA TYR A 97 -8.82 20.90 4.25
C TYR A 97 -10.19 20.81 4.94
N GLY A 98 -10.92 21.92 5.10
CA GLY A 98 -12.15 21.98 5.91
C GLY A 98 -13.18 20.92 5.52
N ALA A 99 -13.45 20.74 4.23
CA ALA A 99 -14.37 19.72 3.74
C ALA A 99 -13.92 18.29 4.09
N LEU A 100 -12.61 18.01 4.07
CA LEU A 100 -12.03 16.73 4.47
C LEU A 100 -12.08 16.52 5.99
N LEU A 101 -11.89 17.60 6.77
CA LEU A 101 -11.89 17.57 8.23
C LEU A 101 -13.30 17.63 8.85
N ASP A 102 -14.34 17.86 8.06
CA ASP A 102 -15.75 17.90 8.52
C ASP A 102 -16.56 16.66 8.11
N ALA A 103 -16.01 15.81 7.26
CA ALA A 103 -16.69 14.65 6.70
C ALA A 103 -15.93 13.34 7.02
N PRO A 104 -16.59 12.18 6.89
CA PRO A 104 -15.88 10.91 6.85
C PRO A 104 -14.85 10.88 5.72
N PHE A 105 -13.65 10.44 6.04
CA PHE A 105 -12.57 10.21 5.09
C PHE A 105 -12.05 8.78 5.20
N ARG A 106 -11.28 8.35 4.20
CA ARG A 106 -10.46 7.15 4.26
C ARG A 106 -9.00 7.53 4.39
N VAL A 107 -8.28 6.77 5.19
CA VAL A 107 -6.81 6.80 5.23
C VAL A 107 -6.30 5.74 4.28
N ILE A 108 -5.45 6.13 3.36
CA ILE A 108 -4.78 5.25 2.41
C ILE A 108 -3.29 5.32 2.71
N VAL A 109 -2.67 4.17 2.92
CA VAL A 109 -1.21 4.06 3.09
C VAL A 109 -0.68 3.26 1.93
N ALA A 110 0.24 3.85 1.17
CA ALA A 110 0.94 3.20 0.07
C ALA A 110 2.43 3.12 0.37
N GLU A 111 3.08 2.03 -0.03
CA GLU A 111 4.52 1.81 0.13
C GLU A 111 5.04 1.09 -1.11
N VAL A 112 6.29 1.37 -1.49
CA VAL A 112 6.96 0.69 -2.59
C VAL A 112 7.84 -0.41 -2.03
N GLU A 113 7.62 -1.64 -2.47
CA GLU A 113 8.49 -2.76 -2.16
C GLU A 113 9.70 -2.75 -3.10
N SER A 114 10.87 -2.35 -2.57
CA SER A 114 12.14 -2.49 -3.28
C SER A 114 12.55 -3.97 -3.29
N THR A 115 12.33 -4.65 -4.40
CA THR A 115 12.80 -6.05 -4.60
C THR A 115 14.30 -6.12 -4.88
N VAL A 116 14.98 -5.01 -5.18
CA VAL A 116 16.41 -4.98 -5.50
C VAL A 116 17.17 -3.98 -4.61
N ARG A 117 17.88 -4.51 -3.61
CA ARG A 117 19.01 -3.80 -2.96
C ARG A 117 20.18 -3.72 -3.95
N GLY A 118 20.12 -2.78 -4.89
CA GLY A 118 21.26 -2.49 -5.77
C GLY A 118 20.90 -2.14 -7.22
N ALA A 119 20.22 -1.02 -7.44
CA ALA A 119 20.30 -0.34 -8.73
C ALA A 119 20.70 1.12 -8.47
N VAL A 120 21.93 1.43 -8.90
CA VAL A 120 22.57 2.75 -8.82
C VAL A 120 22.05 3.58 -9.99
N ASP A 121 21.74 4.85 -9.73
CA ASP A 121 21.60 5.98 -10.66
C ASP A 121 21.35 5.63 -12.15
N GLY A 122 20.09 5.71 -12.58
CA GLY A 122 19.72 5.69 -14.01
C GLY A 122 18.25 5.99 -14.22
N ALA A 123 17.94 7.18 -14.73
CA ALA A 123 16.57 7.61 -15.04
C ALA A 123 15.94 6.74 -16.13
N ALA A 124 14.93 5.93 -15.74
CA ALA A 124 13.69 5.60 -16.47
C ALA A 124 12.98 4.36 -15.87
N ASP A 125 12.82 4.31 -14.54
CA ASP A 125 11.92 3.37 -13.87
C ASP A 125 10.98 4.22 -13.00
N GLY A 126 9.68 4.16 -13.28
CA GLY A 126 8.71 5.16 -12.83
C GLY A 126 8.61 5.23 -11.31
N ASP A 127 8.59 6.45 -10.75
CA ASP A 127 8.29 6.70 -9.33
C ASP A 127 6.80 6.35 -9.08
N PRO A 128 6.48 5.17 -8.51
CA PRO A 128 5.09 4.72 -8.43
C PRO A 128 4.29 5.54 -7.42
N LEU A 129 4.95 6.06 -6.37
CA LEU A 129 4.33 6.94 -5.37
C LEU A 129 4.10 8.34 -5.95
N GLY A 130 5.03 8.84 -6.75
CA GLY A 130 4.88 10.09 -7.48
C GLY A 130 3.70 10.02 -8.46
N ALA A 131 3.62 8.95 -9.25
CA ALA A 131 2.51 8.73 -10.19
C ALA A 131 1.16 8.53 -9.48
N LEU A 132 1.13 7.80 -8.35
CA LEU A 132 -0.07 7.69 -7.51
C LEU A 132 -0.49 9.06 -6.95
N THR A 133 0.46 9.85 -6.45
CA THR A 133 0.22 11.20 -5.94
C THR A 133 -0.41 12.08 -7.02
N GLU A 134 0.16 12.09 -8.23
CA GLU A 134 -0.38 12.84 -9.35
C GLU A 134 -1.79 12.39 -9.73
N ALA A 135 -2.05 11.08 -9.79
CA ALA A 135 -3.37 10.54 -10.10
C ALA A 135 -4.43 10.99 -9.08
N VAL A 136 -4.09 10.94 -7.79
CA VAL A 136 -4.96 11.32 -6.67
C VAL A 136 -5.25 12.82 -6.66
N GLU A 137 -4.21 13.65 -6.69
CA GLU A 137 -4.35 15.11 -6.66
C GLU A 137 -5.11 15.61 -7.91
N SER A 138 -4.82 15.03 -9.07
CA SER A 138 -5.48 15.37 -10.33
C SER A 138 -6.97 15.00 -10.31
N ALA A 139 -7.34 13.86 -9.73
CA ALA A 139 -8.74 13.45 -9.58
C ALA A 139 -9.48 14.34 -8.58
N ALA A 140 -8.88 14.62 -7.42
CA ALA A 140 -9.45 15.51 -6.41
C ALA A 140 -9.67 16.92 -6.97
N ALA A 141 -8.68 17.47 -7.67
CA ALA A 141 -8.76 18.79 -8.30
C ALA A 141 -9.90 18.88 -9.34
N ARG A 142 -10.10 17.83 -10.16
CA ARG A 142 -11.22 17.78 -11.13
C ARG A 142 -12.58 17.74 -10.44
N ALA A 143 -12.68 17.04 -9.31
CA ALA A 143 -13.91 16.90 -8.55
C ALA A 143 -14.18 18.09 -7.61
N GLY A 144 -13.19 18.96 -7.37
CA GLY A 144 -13.27 20.01 -6.36
C GLY A 144 -13.23 19.48 -4.92
N GLU A 145 -12.60 18.31 -4.72
CA GLU A 145 -12.48 17.65 -3.42
C GLU A 145 -11.18 18.02 -2.72
N ALA A 146 -11.23 18.17 -1.39
CA ALA A 146 -10.03 18.30 -0.59
C ALA A 146 -9.38 16.93 -0.39
N VAL A 147 -8.08 16.85 -0.64
CA VAL A 147 -7.25 15.67 -0.36
C VAL A 147 -5.98 16.12 0.37
N LEU A 148 -5.58 15.36 1.38
CA LEU A 148 -4.31 15.57 2.06
C LEU A 148 -3.36 14.44 1.66
N VAL A 149 -2.29 14.78 0.97
CA VAL A 149 -1.24 13.84 0.54
C VAL A 149 0.05 14.17 1.28
N VAL A 150 0.57 13.19 2.03
CA VAL A 150 1.78 13.34 2.85
C VAL A 150 2.79 12.25 2.50
N PRO A 151 3.88 12.59 1.78
CA PRO A 151 4.97 11.68 1.53
C PRO A 151 5.87 11.54 2.78
N GLU A 152 6.18 10.29 3.15
CA GLU A 152 7.01 9.90 4.29
C GLU A 152 8.09 8.91 3.84
N GLY A 153 9.14 9.41 3.17
CA GLY A 153 10.22 8.55 2.66
C GLY A 153 9.75 7.62 1.55
N GLU A 154 9.75 6.31 1.81
CA GLU A 154 9.26 5.26 0.88
C GLU A 154 7.77 4.95 1.06
N ARG A 155 7.07 5.76 1.86
CA ARG A 155 5.65 5.65 2.15
C ARG A 155 4.90 6.91 1.72
N LEU A 156 3.65 6.74 1.34
CA LEU A 156 2.70 7.81 1.07
C LEU A 156 1.47 7.62 1.94
N VAL A 157 1.04 8.66 2.65
CA VAL A 157 -0.21 8.67 3.42
C VAL A 157 -1.16 9.66 2.76
N VAL A 158 -2.36 9.19 2.42
CA VAL A 158 -3.41 10.01 1.81
C VAL A 158 -4.64 9.97 2.70
N LEU A 159 -5.19 11.15 3.01
CA LEU A 159 -6.55 11.29 3.54
C LEU A 159 -7.43 11.84 2.44
N ALA A 160 -8.44 11.06 2.05
CA ALA A 160 -9.35 11.38 0.96
C ALA A 160 -10.80 11.23 1.44
N VAL A 161 -11.69 12.08 0.92
CA VAL A 161 -13.13 12.02 1.22
C VAL A 161 -13.66 10.61 0.93
N ASP A 162 -14.46 10.06 1.85
CA ASP A 162 -15.05 8.74 1.64
C ASP A 162 -15.97 8.73 0.40
N GLY A 163 -15.78 7.75 -0.48
CA GLY A 163 -16.47 7.68 -1.77
C GLY A 163 -16.08 8.78 -2.77
N GLY A 164 -15.07 9.59 -2.46
CA GLY A 164 -14.58 10.67 -3.32
C GLY A 164 -13.75 10.20 -4.51
N ALA A 165 -13.56 11.09 -5.49
CA ALA A 165 -12.77 10.86 -6.70
C ALA A 165 -11.31 10.46 -6.40
N ALA A 166 -10.72 10.98 -5.31
CA ALA A 166 -9.37 10.63 -4.89
C ALA A 166 -9.24 9.13 -4.51
N VAL A 167 -10.23 8.58 -3.79
CA VAL A 167 -10.25 7.15 -3.42
C VAL A 167 -10.42 6.29 -4.67
N GLY A 168 -11.33 6.70 -5.58
CA GLY A 168 -11.54 6.03 -6.87
C GLY A 168 -10.27 5.99 -7.72
N ALA A 169 -9.56 7.12 -7.82
CA ALA A 169 -8.32 7.22 -8.59
C ALA A 169 -7.21 6.31 -8.04
N CYS A 170 -7.08 6.18 -6.71
CA CYS A 170 -6.15 5.20 -6.13
C CYS A 170 -6.50 3.76 -6.54
N GLY A 171 -7.79 3.40 -6.45
CA GLY A 171 -8.28 2.08 -6.82
C GLY A 171 -8.07 1.77 -8.30
N GLU A 172 -8.38 2.73 -9.19
CA GLU A 172 -8.16 2.61 -10.63
C GLU A 172 -6.67 2.46 -10.97
N TYR A 173 -5.81 3.29 -10.38
CA TYR A 173 -4.37 3.23 -10.61
C TYR A 173 -3.78 1.87 -10.20
N THR A 174 -4.13 1.38 -9.01
CA THR A 174 -3.68 0.06 -8.55
C THR A 174 -4.26 -1.09 -9.38
N ALA A 175 -5.51 -1.00 -9.86
CA ALA A 175 -6.10 -1.99 -10.75
C ALA A 175 -5.38 -2.08 -12.10
N VAL A 176 -4.95 -0.93 -12.66
CA VAL A 176 -4.14 -0.89 -13.89
C VAL A 176 -2.79 -1.57 -13.65
N LEU A 177 -2.14 -1.31 -12.52
CA LEU A 177 -0.88 -1.98 -12.15
C LEU A 177 -1.06 -3.49 -11.91
N GLU A 178 -2.14 -3.92 -11.24
CA GLU A 178 -2.45 -5.35 -11.05
C GLU A 178 -2.66 -6.06 -12.39
N ALA A 179 -3.39 -5.43 -13.32
CA ALA A 179 -3.63 -5.98 -14.65
C ALA A 179 -2.33 -6.08 -15.48
N ALA A 180 -1.44 -5.09 -15.38
CA ALA A 180 -0.13 -5.14 -16.03
C ALA A 180 0.75 -6.26 -15.46
N ARG A 181 0.74 -6.45 -14.13
CA ARG A 181 1.45 -7.54 -13.44
C ARG A 181 0.99 -8.93 -13.87
N ALA A 182 -0.30 -9.11 -14.17
CA ALA A 182 -0.82 -10.39 -14.65
C ALA A 182 -0.37 -10.74 -16.09
N GLY A 183 0.04 -9.73 -16.87
CA GLY A 183 0.46 -9.89 -18.28
C GLY A 183 1.97 -10.00 -18.48
N GLU A 184 2.79 -9.46 -17.58
CA GLU A 184 4.26 -9.45 -17.70
C GLU A 184 4.94 -9.97 -16.43
N GLN A 185 5.99 -10.80 -16.59
CA GLN A 185 6.91 -11.20 -15.51
C GLN A 185 7.88 -10.06 -15.15
N THR A 186 7.38 -8.83 -15.01
CA THR A 186 8.23 -7.66 -14.75
C THR A 186 8.53 -7.57 -13.25
N GLU A 187 9.81 -7.67 -12.88
CA GLU A 187 10.36 -7.39 -11.54
C GLU A 187 10.35 -5.88 -11.21
N ALA A 188 9.24 -5.19 -11.49
CA ALA A 188 9.08 -3.78 -11.16
C ALA A 188 8.82 -3.61 -9.66
N ALA A 189 9.17 -2.44 -9.12
CA ALA A 189 8.93 -2.09 -7.72
C ALA A 189 7.43 -2.22 -7.39
N GLU A 190 7.09 -3.12 -6.46
CA GLU A 190 5.70 -3.46 -6.20
C GLU A 190 5.07 -2.40 -5.28
N LEU A 191 4.22 -1.55 -5.85
CA LEU A 191 3.42 -0.61 -5.08
C LEU A 191 2.33 -1.37 -4.34
N VAL A 192 2.32 -1.30 -3.02
CA VAL A 192 1.27 -1.93 -2.21
C VAL A 192 0.50 -0.86 -1.45
N VAL A 193 -0.82 -0.99 -1.40
CA VAL A 193 -1.75 0.01 -0.87
C VAL A 193 -2.75 -0.65 0.08
N GLY A 194 -2.84 -0.10 1.29
CA GLY A 194 -3.83 -0.45 2.30
C GLY A 194 -4.77 0.71 2.59
N VAL A 195 -6.05 0.42 2.74
CA VAL A 195 -7.11 1.42 2.89
C VAL A 195 -7.91 1.16 4.16
N SER A 196 -8.21 2.20 4.93
CA SER A 196 -9.05 2.11 6.12
C SER A 196 -10.54 1.93 5.79
N ALA A 197 -11.34 1.61 6.81
CA ALA A 197 -12.78 1.88 6.74
C ALA A 197 -13.02 3.42 6.81
N PRO A 198 -14.21 3.91 6.42
CA PRO A 198 -14.57 5.32 6.60
C PRO A 198 -14.47 5.75 8.06
N ALA A 199 -13.84 6.89 8.32
CA ALA A 199 -13.64 7.41 9.66
C ALA A 199 -13.72 8.93 9.69
N GLY A 200 -14.21 9.48 10.81
CA GLY A 200 -14.11 10.91 11.08
C GLY A 200 -12.77 11.30 11.71
N PRO A 201 -12.49 12.61 11.85
CA PRO A 201 -11.21 13.14 12.35
C PRO A 201 -10.78 12.59 13.71
N ILE A 202 -11.72 12.38 14.64
CA ILE A 202 -11.44 11.83 15.98
C ILE A 202 -10.87 10.40 15.88
N ALA A 203 -11.30 9.63 14.88
CA ALA A 203 -10.89 8.25 14.66
C ALA A 203 -9.71 8.12 13.69
N ALA A 204 -9.04 9.22 13.32
CA ALA A 204 -7.94 9.21 12.35
C ALA A 204 -6.81 8.23 12.73
N GLY A 205 -6.41 8.19 14.01
CA GLY A 205 -5.40 7.25 14.49
C GLY A 205 -5.83 5.78 14.38
N VAL A 206 -7.12 5.48 14.53
CA VAL A 206 -7.67 4.13 14.31
C VAL A 206 -7.67 3.80 12.82
N ALA A 207 -8.15 4.71 11.98
CA ALA A 207 -8.18 4.56 10.54
C ALA A 207 -6.77 4.34 9.95
N TYR A 208 -5.78 5.07 10.45
CA TYR A 208 -4.37 4.88 10.05
C TYR A 208 -3.88 3.47 10.37
N LYS A 209 -4.12 2.96 11.59
CA LYS A 209 -3.79 1.56 11.95
C LYS A 209 -4.51 0.55 11.08
N GLN A 210 -5.78 0.81 10.72
CA GLN A 210 -6.54 -0.06 9.81
C GLN A 210 -5.92 -0.10 8.40
N ALA A 211 -5.50 1.04 7.88
CA ALA A 211 -4.81 1.14 6.60
C ALA A 211 -3.46 0.40 6.62
N GLU A 212 -2.68 0.53 7.70
CA GLU A 212 -1.43 -0.24 7.88
C GLU A 212 -1.67 -1.76 7.95
N GLN A 213 -2.75 -2.20 8.62
CA GLN A 213 -3.14 -3.61 8.65
C GLN A 213 -3.53 -4.12 7.25
N ALA A 214 -4.31 -3.34 6.52
CA ALA A 214 -4.70 -3.66 5.15
C ALA A 214 -3.48 -3.74 4.23
N LEU A 215 -2.53 -2.83 4.36
CA LEU A 215 -1.26 -2.82 3.65
C LEU A 215 -0.43 -4.08 3.94
N SER A 216 -0.35 -4.49 5.21
CA SER A 216 0.34 -5.74 5.61
C SER A 216 -0.34 -6.98 5.02
N VAL A 217 -1.67 -7.00 4.92
CA VAL A 217 -2.41 -8.10 4.28
C VAL A 217 -2.20 -8.10 2.76
N ALA A 218 -2.20 -6.92 2.13
CA ALA A 218 -1.94 -6.76 0.70
C ALA A 218 -0.58 -7.37 0.34
N ARG A 219 0.48 -7.03 1.10
CA ARG A 219 1.82 -7.61 0.95
C ARG A 219 1.81 -9.14 1.06
N ARG A 220 1.27 -9.67 2.15
CA ARG A 220 1.25 -11.13 2.40
C ARG A 220 0.46 -11.92 1.35
N ARG A 221 -0.53 -11.29 0.71
CA ARG A 221 -1.37 -11.92 -0.33
C ARG A 221 -0.86 -11.67 -1.76
N GLY A 222 0.22 -10.90 -1.94
CA GLY A 222 0.67 -10.49 -3.27
C GLY A 222 -0.38 -9.66 -4.04
N ARG A 223 -1.19 -8.89 -3.31
CA ARG A 223 -2.22 -7.98 -3.85
C ARG A 223 -1.70 -6.55 -3.74
N LEU A 224 -2.01 -5.69 -4.70
CA LEU A 224 -1.60 -4.28 -4.65
C LEU A 224 -2.60 -3.44 -3.86
N TRP A 225 -3.88 -3.85 -3.79
CA TRP A 225 -4.94 -3.11 -3.09
C TRP A 225 -5.73 -4.00 -2.13
N VAL A 226 -5.82 -3.56 -0.87
CA VAL A 226 -6.71 -4.17 0.13
C VAL A 226 -7.39 -3.08 0.96
N GLU A 227 -8.70 -3.24 1.14
CA GLU A 227 -9.49 -2.42 2.06
C GLU A 227 -9.68 -3.14 3.41
N HIS A 228 -9.54 -2.41 4.51
CA HIS A 228 -9.74 -2.95 5.85
C HIS A 228 -11.17 -3.46 6.07
N GLU A 229 -12.17 -2.85 5.44
CA GLU A 229 -13.56 -3.30 5.51
C GLU A 229 -13.73 -4.73 4.97
N GLN A 230 -12.90 -5.13 4.00
CA GLN A 230 -12.83 -6.50 3.48
C GLN A 230 -12.12 -7.47 4.46
N LEU A 231 -11.33 -6.95 5.41
CA LEU A 231 -10.79 -7.73 6.53
C LEU A 231 -11.83 -7.93 7.63
N ALA A 232 -12.68 -6.91 7.85
CA ALA A 232 -13.73 -6.90 8.85
C ALA A 232 -14.94 -7.79 8.50
N ALA A 233 -14.99 -8.36 7.28
CA ALA A 233 -16.02 -9.32 6.84
C ALA A 233 -15.97 -10.70 7.57
N GLY A 234 -15.49 -10.74 8.81
CA GLY A 234 -15.88 -11.76 9.80
C GLY A 234 -14.92 -12.94 9.99
N SER A 235 -13.66 -12.86 9.55
CA SER A 235 -12.74 -13.99 9.65
C SER A 235 -11.40 -13.61 10.27
N VAL A 236 -10.99 -14.35 11.29
CA VAL A 236 -9.62 -14.29 11.86
C VAL A 236 -8.62 -15.00 10.95
N VAL A 237 -9.08 -15.83 10.00
CA VAL A 237 -8.23 -16.64 9.12
C VAL A 237 -7.16 -15.83 8.38
N PRO A 238 -7.42 -14.63 7.82
CA PRO A 238 -6.40 -13.79 7.19
C PRO A 238 -5.26 -13.39 8.13
N LEU A 239 -5.51 -13.28 9.44
CA LEU A 239 -4.50 -12.96 10.44
C LEU A 239 -3.59 -14.16 10.73
N LEU A 240 -4.05 -15.38 10.46
CA LEU A 240 -3.29 -16.61 10.64
C LEU A 240 -2.25 -16.86 9.53
N ALA A 241 -2.25 -16.04 8.47
CA ALA A 241 -1.31 -16.17 7.34
C ALA A 241 0.12 -15.71 7.65
N ASP A 242 0.39 -15.26 8.89
CA ASP A 242 1.72 -14.92 9.38
C ASP A 242 2.65 -16.14 9.46
N ASP A 243 3.90 -16.01 9.03
CA ASP A 243 4.86 -17.12 8.98
C ASP A 243 5.16 -17.70 10.36
N ALA A 244 5.15 -16.89 11.42
CA ALA A 244 5.33 -17.39 12.78
C ALA A 244 4.12 -18.21 13.23
N VAL A 245 2.91 -17.80 12.85
CA VAL A 245 1.68 -18.55 13.14
C VAL A 245 1.65 -19.86 12.37
N LYS A 246 2.05 -19.87 11.09
CA LYS A 246 2.18 -21.10 10.29
C LYS A 246 3.21 -22.05 10.88
N ALA A 247 4.40 -21.56 11.23
CA ALA A 247 5.44 -22.39 11.83
C ALA A 247 5.01 -23.00 13.18
N PHE A 248 4.28 -22.24 13.99
CA PHE A 248 3.67 -22.75 15.21
C PHE A 248 2.60 -23.82 14.92
N ALA A 249 1.70 -23.56 13.98
CA ALA A 249 0.63 -24.48 13.58
C ALA A 249 1.18 -25.79 13.00
N ASP A 250 2.20 -25.72 12.14
CA ASP A 250 2.93 -26.86 11.62
C ASP A 250 3.62 -27.63 12.75
N GLY A 251 4.26 -26.93 13.69
CA GLY A 251 4.86 -27.53 14.87
C GLY A 251 3.85 -28.31 15.73
N LEU A 252 2.65 -27.76 15.92
CA LEU A 252 1.57 -28.37 16.69
C LEU A 252 0.97 -29.60 16.00
N LEU A 253 0.79 -29.57 14.67
CA LEU A 253 0.14 -30.64 13.91
C LEU A 253 1.12 -31.71 13.39
N ARG A 254 2.42 -31.42 13.34
CA ARG A 254 3.47 -32.34 12.84
C ARG A 254 3.41 -33.76 13.42
N PRO A 255 3.23 -33.99 14.72
CA PRO A 255 3.11 -35.35 15.26
C PRO A 255 1.96 -36.16 14.64
N LEU A 256 0.86 -35.50 14.27
CA LEU A 256 -0.27 -36.14 13.58
C LEU A 256 0.06 -36.42 12.12
N TYR A 257 0.71 -35.48 11.42
CA TYR A 257 1.17 -35.69 10.04
C TYR A 257 2.15 -36.86 9.94
N GLU A 258 3.11 -36.95 10.85
CA GLU A 258 4.08 -38.04 10.92
C GLU A 258 3.39 -39.39 11.19
N HIS A 259 2.39 -39.41 12.07
CA HIS A 259 1.62 -40.63 12.33
C HIS A 259 0.79 -41.07 11.10
N ASP A 260 0.07 -40.14 10.46
CA ASP A 260 -0.73 -40.42 9.26
C ASP A 260 0.16 -40.95 8.11
N ALA A 261 1.39 -40.44 7.96
CA ALA A 261 2.36 -40.91 6.97
C ALA A 261 2.80 -42.39 7.16
N THR A 262 2.68 -42.96 8.36
CA THR A 262 3.04 -44.38 8.63
C THR A 262 1.94 -45.39 8.27
N GLY A 263 0.85 -44.94 7.64
CA GLY A 263 -0.11 -45.80 6.93
C GLY A 263 -1.33 -46.29 7.72
N ARG A 264 -1.58 -45.76 8.94
CA ARG A 264 -2.75 -46.13 9.76
C ARG A 264 -3.68 -44.99 10.16
N GLY A 265 -3.46 -43.76 9.68
CA GLY A 265 -4.20 -42.61 10.20
C GLY A 265 -4.77 -41.71 9.12
N ASP A 266 -6.07 -41.43 9.24
CA ASP A 266 -6.67 -40.18 8.74
C ASP A 266 -6.90 -39.25 9.95
N LEU A 267 -5.95 -39.16 10.89
CA LEU A 267 -6.17 -38.46 12.16
C LEU A 267 -6.40 -36.97 11.91
N VAL A 268 -5.63 -36.35 11.03
CA VAL A 268 -5.80 -34.93 10.69
C VAL A 268 -7.16 -34.68 10.04
N ALA A 269 -7.54 -35.51 9.06
CA ALA A 269 -8.84 -35.40 8.42
C ALA A 269 -9.99 -35.67 9.40
N SER A 270 -9.82 -36.63 10.29
CA SER A 270 -10.83 -36.98 11.31
C SER A 270 -10.99 -35.86 12.35
N LEU A 271 -9.89 -35.24 12.77
CA LEU A 271 -9.91 -34.10 13.69
C LEU A 271 -10.59 -32.89 13.03
N ARG A 272 -10.26 -32.61 11.77
CA ARG A 272 -10.89 -31.53 10.99
C ARG A 272 -12.39 -31.74 10.86
N ALA A 273 -12.85 -32.94 10.49
CA ALA A 273 -14.28 -33.25 10.37
C ALA A 273 -15.01 -33.13 11.72
N TRP A 274 -14.41 -33.66 12.79
CA TRP A 274 -15.00 -33.59 14.13
C TRP A 274 -15.12 -32.16 14.66
N LEU A 275 -14.08 -31.33 14.52
CA LEU A 275 -14.12 -29.91 14.89
C LEU A 275 -15.11 -29.10 14.03
N SER A 276 -15.18 -29.40 12.71
CA SER A 276 -16.14 -28.75 11.79
C SER A 276 -17.60 -29.00 12.17
N ARG A 277 -17.89 -30.10 12.87
CA ARG A 277 -19.21 -30.45 13.40
C ARG A 277 -19.36 -30.14 14.89
N HIS A 278 -18.53 -29.25 15.45
CA HIS A 278 -18.55 -28.84 16.85
C HIS A 278 -18.47 -30.03 17.84
N GLY A 279 -17.78 -31.10 17.44
CA GLY A 279 -17.60 -32.31 18.23
C GLY A 279 -18.76 -33.33 18.16
N GLN A 280 -19.73 -33.14 17.26
CA GLN A 280 -20.82 -34.09 17.07
C GLN A 280 -20.34 -35.38 16.40
N TRP A 281 -20.34 -36.48 17.16
CA TRP A 281 -19.79 -37.77 16.73
C TRP A 281 -20.47 -38.36 15.49
N ASP A 282 -21.80 -38.41 15.47
CA ASP A 282 -22.53 -39.08 14.39
C ASP A 282 -22.44 -38.29 13.07
N ALA A 283 -22.54 -36.96 13.12
CA ALA A 283 -22.40 -36.09 11.95
C ALA A 283 -20.98 -36.14 11.36
N ALA A 284 -19.95 -36.03 12.19
CA ALA A 284 -18.57 -36.09 11.73
C ALA A 284 -18.18 -37.49 11.20
N ALA A 285 -18.69 -38.56 11.82
CA ALA A 285 -18.46 -39.91 11.34
C ALA A 285 -19.13 -40.17 9.98
N ALA A 286 -20.33 -39.60 9.77
CA ALA A 286 -21.01 -39.64 8.49
C ALA A 286 -20.24 -38.90 7.39
N ASP A 287 -19.70 -37.71 7.66
CA ASP A 287 -18.87 -36.94 6.70
C ASP A 287 -17.63 -37.73 6.25
N LEU A 288 -17.09 -38.59 7.11
CA LEU A 288 -15.90 -39.40 6.85
C LEU A 288 -16.21 -40.82 6.31
N GLY A 289 -17.48 -41.23 6.27
CA GLY A 289 -17.87 -42.59 5.88
C GLY A 289 -17.41 -43.68 6.85
N VAL A 290 -17.21 -43.36 8.14
CA VAL A 290 -16.76 -44.31 9.17
C VAL A 290 -17.79 -44.49 10.28
N HIS A 291 -17.63 -45.53 11.10
CA HIS A 291 -18.46 -45.71 12.28
C HIS A 291 -18.03 -44.75 13.41
N ARG A 292 -18.98 -44.24 14.21
CA ARG A 292 -18.71 -43.36 15.36
C ARG A 292 -17.68 -43.90 16.35
N HIS A 293 -17.61 -45.22 16.51
CA HIS A 293 -16.62 -45.88 17.38
C HIS A 293 -15.20 -45.76 16.83
N THR A 294 -15.05 -45.85 15.51
CA THR A 294 -13.79 -45.60 14.81
C THR A 294 -13.35 -44.16 14.97
N LEU A 295 -14.27 -43.19 14.81
CA LEU A 295 -13.96 -41.77 15.01
C LEU A 295 -13.53 -41.49 16.46
N ARG A 296 -14.23 -42.06 17.45
CA ARG A 296 -13.85 -41.91 18.87
C ARG A 296 -12.47 -42.51 19.18
N TYR A 297 -12.15 -43.66 18.57
CA TYR A 297 -10.81 -44.25 18.68
C TYR A 297 -9.74 -43.32 18.08
N ARG A 298 -10.00 -42.76 16.89
CA ARG A 298 -9.10 -41.79 16.25
C ARG A 298 -8.91 -40.53 17.09
N MET A 299 -9.98 -39.98 17.70
CA MET A 299 -9.86 -38.78 18.56
C MET A 299 -9.07 -39.07 19.85
N ARG A 300 -9.26 -40.24 20.48
CA ARG A 300 -8.40 -40.65 21.61
C ARG A 300 -6.92 -40.74 21.20
N ARG A 301 -6.67 -41.25 19.99
CA ARG A 301 -5.30 -41.34 19.47
C ARG A 301 -4.69 -39.95 19.22
N VAL A 302 -5.49 -38.98 18.76
CA VAL A 302 -5.08 -37.58 18.66
C VAL A 302 -4.70 -37.02 20.03
N GLU A 303 -5.53 -37.22 21.05
CA GLU A 303 -5.24 -36.78 22.43
C GLU A 303 -3.93 -37.38 22.97
N GLU A 304 -3.72 -38.69 22.75
CA GLU A 304 -2.50 -39.40 23.15
C GLU A 304 -1.24 -38.86 22.47
N ILE A 305 -1.30 -38.58 21.17
CA ILE A 305 -0.15 -38.11 20.39
C ILE A 305 0.19 -36.66 20.76
N LEU A 306 -0.82 -35.81 20.95
CA LEU A 306 -0.62 -34.40 21.27
C LEU A 306 -0.40 -34.13 22.76
N GLY A 307 -0.71 -35.09 23.63
CA GLY A 307 -0.67 -34.92 25.08
C GLY A 307 -1.66 -33.86 25.59
N ARG A 308 -2.77 -33.65 24.86
CA ARG A 308 -3.77 -32.61 25.13
C ARG A 308 -5.17 -33.20 25.08
N SER A 309 -6.05 -32.76 25.97
CA SER A 309 -7.43 -33.22 25.97
C SER A 309 -8.28 -32.42 24.98
N LEU A 310 -9.03 -33.13 24.15
CA LEU A 310 -10.04 -32.56 23.28
C LEU A 310 -11.32 -32.23 24.04
N ASP A 311 -11.43 -32.41 25.36
CA ASP A 311 -12.57 -31.88 26.13
C ASP A 311 -12.36 -30.41 26.54
N ASP A 312 -11.12 -29.91 26.42
CA ASP A 312 -10.78 -28.51 26.69
C ASP A 312 -11.15 -27.62 25.47
N PRO A 313 -12.01 -26.59 25.65
CA PRO A 313 -12.39 -25.69 24.57
C PRO A 313 -11.22 -24.89 24.01
N ASP A 314 -10.23 -24.54 24.83
CA ASP A 314 -9.04 -23.78 24.39
C ASP A 314 -8.17 -24.65 23.48
N VAL A 315 -8.01 -25.93 23.83
CA VAL A 315 -7.32 -26.91 22.97
C VAL A 315 -8.05 -27.10 21.65
N ARG A 316 -9.39 -27.22 21.66
CA ARG A 316 -10.18 -27.32 20.41
C ARG A 316 -10.00 -26.08 19.54
N MET A 317 -10.00 -24.89 20.14
CA MET A 317 -9.81 -23.62 19.44
C MET A 317 -8.41 -23.55 18.81
N GLU A 318 -7.36 -23.82 19.57
CA GLU A 318 -5.97 -23.82 19.09
C GLU A 318 -5.78 -24.80 17.92
N LEU A 319 -6.31 -26.02 18.03
CA LEU A 319 -6.22 -27.03 16.97
C LEU A 319 -7.02 -26.63 15.73
N TRP A 320 -8.20 -26.02 15.91
CA TRP A 320 -9.00 -25.53 14.79
C TRP A 320 -8.28 -24.41 14.04
N LEU A 321 -7.70 -23.46 14.76
CA LEU A 321 -6.91 -22.37 14.16
C LEU A 321 -5.66 -22.90 13.46
N ALA A 322 -4.95 -23.86 14.05
CA ALA A 322 -3.79 -24.50 13.43
C ALA A 322 -4.16 -25.22 12.12
N LEU A 323 -5.29 -25.93 12.10
CA LEU A 323 -5.80 -26.57 10.89
C LEU A 323 -6.21 -25.55 9.81
N LYS A 324 -6.68 -24.36 10.21
CA LYS A 324 -7.01 -23.27 9.28
C LYS A 324 -5.77 -22.55 8.76
N ALA A 325 -4.73 -22.41 9.58
CA ALA A 325 -3.47 -21.77 9.19
C ALA A 325 -2.64 -22.61 8.19
N THR A 326 -2.78 -23.94 8.25
CA THR A 326 -2.02 -24.91 7.43
C THR A 326 -2.82 -25.46 6.24
N ALA A 327 -4.11 -25.13 6.13
CA ALA A 327 -4.89 -25.42 4.94
C ALA A 327 -4.52 -24.41 3.84
N SER A 328 -3.69 -24.81 2.89
CA SER A 328 -3.53 -24.08 1.65
C SER A 328 -4.89 -24.02 0.93
N GLU A 329 -5.40 -22.82 0.69
CA GLU A 329 -6.39 -22.58 -0.38
C GLU A 329 -5.73 -22.74 -1.76
#